data_AF-A0A945QVF7-F1
#
_entry.id   AF-A0A945QVF7-F1
#
_cell.length_a   1.000
_cell.length_b   1.000
_cell.length_c   1.000
_cell.angle_alpha   90.00
_cell.angle_beta   90.00
_cell.angle_gamma   90.00
#
_symmetry.space_group_name_H-M   'P 1'
#
loop_
_entity.id
_entity.type
_entity.pdbx_description
1 polymer ?
#
loop_
_entity_poly.entity_id
_entity_poly.type
_entity_poly.pdbx_seq_one_letter_code
_entity_poly.pdbx_strand_id
1 'polypeptide(L)'
;MPFVRNCWYPAAWVRDLETQPVARVILGEKIVLFRTANGDPAALEDRCPHRLLPLSQGQVTGGGLQCGYHGLTFDGGGACVAAPTQGNVPDTVVRSYPVAEQLGLVWIWMGDPDKADKTDIYDLPQYHDPAWGVAHGDALYVDANYLLLCDNLCDPTHVNYVHPTTLGSPDIADTPVNYEERDWGVRTSRWTPDSEPVGFFKAFGDFDSTVDRWQIYDMHVPSTAIIDFGSAAAGTGAQDGAGDGRIQVFSCHFMTPV
;
A
#
# COMPACT_ATOMS: atom_id res chain seq x y z
N MET A 1 19.98 7.02 -4.08
CA MET A 1 20.08 5.87 -3.16
C MET A 1 19.63 4.63 -3.91
N PRO A 2 20.24 3.46 -3.67
CA PRO A 2 19.71 2.21 -4.19
C PRO A 2 18.35 1.91 -3.55
N PHE A 3 17.42 1.33 -4.31
CA PHE A 3 16.13 0.87 -3.78
C PHE A 3 16.28 -0.49 -3.10
N VAL A 4 15.45 -0.76 -2.09
CA VAL A 4 15.25 -2.12 -1.56
C VAL A 4 14.40 -2.87 -2.58
N ARG A 5 14.85 -4.04 -3.02
CA ARG A 5 14.17 -4.80 -4.08
C ARG A 5 13.49 -6.07 -3.59
N ASN A 6 14.05 -6.70 -2.55
CA ASN A 6 13.51 -7.93 -1.97
C ASN A 6 12.46 -7.59 -0.91
N CYS A 7 11.36 -7.00 -1.35
CA CYS A 7 10.18 -6.70 -0.57
C CYS A 7 8.98 -6.46 -1.49
N TRP A 8 7.78 -6.55 -0.93
CA TRP A 8 6.54 -6.29 -1.64
C TRP A 8 6.20 -4.80 -1.64
N TYR A 9 5.81 -4.29 -2.82
CA TYR A 9 5.34 -2.92 -3.01
C TYR A 9 3.91 -2.92 -3.57
N PRO A 10 3.02 -2.00 -3.17
CA PRO A 10 1.75 -1.83 -3.86
C PRO A 10 1.99 -1.28 -5.27
N ALA A 11 1.43 -1.94 -6.29
CA ALA A 11 1.59 -1.55 -7.70
C ALA A 11 0.35 -0.86 -8.27
N ALA A 12 -0.83 -1.31 -7.85
CA ALA A 12 -2.12 -0.81 -8.31
C ALA A 12 -3.23 -1.22 -7.36
N TRP A 13 -4.40 -0.59 -7.47
CA TRP A 13 -5.60 -1.15 -6.88
C TRP A 13 -6.10 -2.35 -7.71
N VAL A 14 -6.71 -3.33 -7.05
CA VAL A 14 -7.37 -4.46 -7.72
C VAL A 14 -8.42 -3.97 -8.73
N ARG A 15 -9.18 -2.91 -8.36
CA ARG A 15 -10.19 -2.26 -9.21
C ARG A 15 -9.63 -1.58 -10.46
N ASP A 16 -8.33 -1.26 -10.49
CA ASP A 16 -7.71 -0.61 -11.65
C ASP A 16 -7.38 -1.63 -12.76
N LEU A 17 -7.34 -2.92 -12.44
CA LEU A 17 -6.93 -4.00 -13.35
C LEU A 17 -8.10 -4.64 -14.13
N GLU A 18 -9.31 -4.09 -14.07
CA GLU A 18 -10.52 -4.79 -14.54
C GLU A 18 -10.61 -4.99 -16.06
N THR A 19 -10.05 -4.09 -16.89
CA THR A 19 -10.31 -4.13 -18.35
C THR A 19 -9.11 -3.84 -19.24
N GLN A 20 -8.18 -3.01 -18.81
CA GLN A 20 -7.03 -2.57 -19.62
C GLN A 20 -5.72 -2.87 -18.91
N PRO A 21 -4.63 -3.10 -19.67
CA PRO A 21 -3.31 -3.18 -19.07
C PRO A 21 -2.95 -1.83 -18.43
N VAL A 22 -2.38 -1.87 -17.23
CA VAL A 22 -2.03 -0.71 -16.43
C VAL A 22 -0.52 -0.52 -16.44
N ALA A 23 -0.05 0.59 -17.03
CA ALA A 23 1.36 0.96 -16.98
C ALA A 23 1.74 1.57 -15.62
N ARG A 24 2.91 1.20 -15.11
CA ARG A 24 3.53 1.76 -13.91
C ARG A 24 5.03 1.91 -14.09
N VAL A 25 5.62 2.86 -13.37
CA VAL A 25 7.06 2.88 -13.10
C VAL A 25 7.23 2.52 -11.64
N ILE A 26 8.01 1.50 -11.34
CA ILE A 26 8.24 1.01 -9.98
C ILE A 26 9.74 0.78 -9.83
N LEU A 27 10.36 1.41 -8.84
CA LEU A 27 11.81 1.42 -8.63
C LEU A 27 12.61 1.83 -9.89
N GLY A 28 12.03 2.72 -10.72
CA GLY A 28 12.59 3.15 -12.01
C GLY A 28 12.40 2.20 -13.19
N GLU A 29 11.75 1.05 -13.01
CA GLU A 29 11.46 0.08 -14.07
C GLU A 29 10.04 0.23 -14.59
N LYS A 30 9.87 0.16 -15.93
CA LYS A 30 8.56 0.21 -16.58
C LYS A 30 7.88 -1.15 -16.52
N ILE A 31 6.71 -1.21 -15.90
CA ILE A 31 5.93 -2.42 -15.66
C ILE A 31 4.55 -2.27 -16.29
N VAL A 32 4.02 -3.36 -16.83
CA VAL A 32 2.62 -3.47 -17.22
C VAL A 32 1.94 -4.52 -16.34
N LEU A 33 0.85 -4.13 -15.68
CA LEU A 33 -0.01 -5.03 -14.93
C LEU A 33 -1.28 -5.34 -15.74
N PHE A 34 -1.77 -6.57 -15.67
CA PHE A 34 -3.00 -6.96 -16.34
C PHE A 34 -3.65 -8.18 -15.68
N ARG A 35 -4.89 -8.48 -16.06
CA ARG A 35 -5.57 -9.72 -15.70
C ARG A 35 -5.29 -10.80 -16.73
N THR A 36 -4.84 -11.96 -16.27
CA THR A 36 -4.81 -13.15 -17.12
C THR A 36 -6.24 -13.61 -17.46
N ALA A 37 -6.37 -14.52 -18.42
CA ALA A 37 -7.67 -15.09 -18.79
C ALA A 37 -8.38 -15.81 -17.63
N ASN A 38 -7.63 -16.25 -16.61
CA ASN A 38 -8.16 -16.90 -15.42
C ASN A 38 -8.57 -15.91 -14.32
N GLY A 39 -8.36 -14.60 -14.52
CA GLY A 39 -8.64 -13.56 -13.53
C GLY A 39 -7.48 -13.26 -12.57
N ASP A 40 -6.40 -14.05 -12.59
CA ASP A 40 -5.22 -13.78 -11.76
C ASP A 40 -4.49 -12.52 -12.24
N PRO A 41 -3.94 -11.70 -11.33
CA PRO A 41 -3.08 -10.59 -11.72
C PRO A 41 -1.76 -11.11 -12.29
N ALA A 42 -1.20 -10.38 -13.26
CA ALA A 42 0.13 -10.61 -13.80
C ALA A 42 0.85 -9.27 -14.00
N ALA A 43 2.18 -9.29 -13.90
CA ALA A 43 3.03 -8.15 -14.18
C ALA A 43 4.22 -8.54 -15.05
N LEU A 44 4.44 -7.77 -16.12
CA LEU A 44 5.54 -7.95 -17.06
C LEU A 44 6.36 -6.66 -17.19
N GLU A 45 7.60 -6.78 -17.65
CA GLU A 45 8.36 -5.63 -18.13
C GLU A 45 7.58 -4.99 -19.28
N ASP A 46 7.38 -3.67 -19.22
CA ASP A 46 6.60 -2.95 -20.22
C ASP A 46 7.43 -2.68 -21.48
N ARG A 47 7.91 -3.76 -22.10
CA ARG A 47 8.83 -3.74 -23.23
C ARG A 47 8.74 -5.03 -24.03
N CYS A 48 8.17 -4.94 -25.22
CA CYS A 48 8.12 -6.06 -26.14
C CYS A 48 9.55 -6.46 -26.60
N PRO A 49 9.97 -7.73 -26.53
CA PRO A 49 11.33 -8.16 -26.90
C PRO A 49 11.61 -8.02 -28.40
N HIS A 50 10.56 -7.89 -29.23
CA HIS A 50 10.72 -7.74 -30.68
C HIS A 50 11.26 -6.36 -31.09
N ARG A 51 10.56 -5.27 -30.72
CA ARG A 51 10.92 -3.88 -31.09
C ARG A 51 10.66 -2.85 -29.99
N LEU A 52 10.61 -3.30 -28.75
CA LEU A 52 10.60 -2.48 -27.54
C LEU A 52 9.36 -1.60 -27.36
N LEU A 53 8.29 -1.81 -28.15
CA LEU A 53 7.01 -1.15 -27.90
C LEU A 53 6.55 -1.51 -26.48
N PRO A 54 6.11 -0.53 -25.67
CA PRO A 54 5.43 -0.80 -24.41
C PRO A 54 4.26 -1.76 -24.64
N LEU A 55 4.24 -2.86 -23.90
CA LEU A 55 3.17 -3.86 -23.94
C LEU A 55 1.86 -3.29 -23.37
N SER A 56 1.94 -2.26 -22.53
CA SER A 56 0.82 -1.46 -22.05
C SER A 56 0.05 -0.71 -23.16
N GLN A 57 0.66 -0.51 -24.33
CA GLN A 57 -0.03 -0.01 -25.53
C GLN A 57 -0.71 -1.12 -26.35
N GLY A 58 -0.72 -2.34 -25.80
CA GLY A 58 -1.41 -3.49 -26.35
C GLY A 58 -2.82 -3.66 -25.80
N GLN A 59 -3.27 -4.90 -25.78
CA GLN A 59 -4.58 -5.28 -25.25
C GLN A 59 -4.52 -6.64 -24.56
N VAL A 60 -5.34 -6.83 -23.54
CA VAL A 60 -5.56 -8.13 -22.93
C VAL A 60 -6.45 -8.96 -23.84
N THR A 61 -6.03 -10.18 -24.14
CA THR A 61 -6.77 -11.17 -24.95
C THR A 61 -6.98 -12.44 -24.14
N GLY A 62 -7.82 -13.36 -24.63
CA GLY A 62 -7.97 -14.69 -24.01
C GLY A 62 -6.67 -15.51 -23.95
N GLY A 63 -5.64 -15.15 -24.73
CA GLY A 63 -4.32 -15.79 -24.70
C GLY A 63 -3.28 -15.05 -23.87
N GLY A 64 -3.59 -13.90 -23.27
CA GLY A 64 -2.64 -13.05 -22.54
C GLY A 64 -2.51 -11.64 -23.14
N LEU A 65 -1.41 -10.96 -22.85
CA LEU A 65 -1.16 -9.58 -23.25
C LEU A 65 -0.60 -9.53 -24.68
N GLN A 66 -1.41 -9.05 -25.62
CA GLN A 66 -1.04 -8.88 -27.01
C GLN A 66 -0.39 -7.52 -27.25
N CYS A 67 0.83 -7.53 -27.77
CA CYS A 67 1.57 -6.33 -28.14
C CYS A 67 0.87 -5.58 -29.30
N GLY A 68 0.63 -4.27 -29.10
CA GLY A 68 -0.03 -3.41 -30.08
C GLY A 68 0.76 -3.13 -31.36
N TYR A 69 2.01 -3.61 -31.47
CA TYR A 69 2.82 -3.38 -32.68
C TYR A 69 2.61 -4.47 -33.74
N HIS A 70 3.05 -5.70 -33.45
CA HIS A 70 3.06 -6.82 -34.41
C HIS A 70 2.25 -8.03 -33.88
N GLY A 71 1.51 -7.85 -32.79
CA GLY A 71 0.58 -8.85 -32.28
C GLY A 71 1.18 -10.04 -31.55
N LEU A 72 2.48 -10.02 -31.17
CA LEU A 72 3.02 -11.04 -30.27
C LEU A 72 2.22 -11.03 -28.96
N THR A 73 1.76 -12.20 -28.53
CA THR A 73 1.01 -12.36 -27.28
C THR A 73 1.85 -13.06 -26.23
N PHE A 74 1.87 -12.52 -25.02
CA PHE A 74 2.61 -13.05 -23.88
C PHE A 74 1.65 -13.48 -22.78
N ASP A 75 1.91 -14.65 -22.17
CA ASP A 75 1.15 -15.09 -21.00
C ASP A 75 1.58 -14.36 -19.71
N GLY A 76 0.95 -14.68 -18.58
CA GLY A 76 1.29 -14.06 -17.29
C GLY A 76 2.70 -14.36 -16.78
N GLY A 77 3.33 -15.45 -17.24
CA GLY A 77 4.73 -15.77 -16.98
C GLY A 77 5.70 -15.06 -17.91
N GLY A 78 5.18 -14.39 -18.95
CA GLY A 78 5.93 -13.64 -19.93
C GLY A 78 6.36 -14.45 -21.15
N ALA A 79 5.99 -15.73 -21.25
CA ALA A 79 6.32 -16.55 -22.42
C ALA A 79 5.50 -16.09 -23.63
N CYS A 80 6.13 -15.99 -24.80
CA CYS A 80 5.41 -15.74 -26.04
C CYS A 80 4.58 -16.96 -26.41
N VAL A 81 3.26 -16.80 -26.51
CA VAL A 81 2.31 -17.90 -26.78
C VAL A 81 1.63 -17.78 -28.14
N ALA A 82 1.69 -16.62 -28.79
CA ALA A 82 1.17 -16.44 -30.14
C ALA A 82 1.99 -15.41 -30.94
N ALA A 83 2.13 -15.66 -32.24
CA ALA A 83 2.84 -14.78 -33.17
C ALA A 83 2.09 -14.72 -34.52
N PRO A 84 1.04 -13.90 -34.65
CA PRO A 84 0.08 -13.97 -35.76
C PRO A 84 0.69 -13.62 -37.12
N THR A 85 1.83 -12.93 -37.15
CA THR A 85 2.50 -12.51 -38.39
C THR A 85 3.46 -13.56 -38.96
N GLN A 86 3.61 -14.72 -38.31
CA GLN A 86 4.56 -15.75 -38.72
C GLN A 86 4.06 -17.17 -38.40
N GLY A 87 4.65 -18.18 -39.06
CA GLY A 87 4.21 -19.58 -38.94
C GLY A 87 4.64 -20.29 -37.66
N ASN A 88 5.55 -19.72 -36.87
CA ASN A 88 6.08 -20.30 -35.64
C ASN A 88 6.06 -19.30 -34.48
N VAL A 89 5.72 -19.77 -33.29
CA VAL A 89 5.84 -18.98 -32.05
C VAL A 89 7.33 -18.93 -31.67
N PRO A 90 7.93 -17.74 -31.50
CA PRO A 90 9.33 -17.63 -31.13
C PRO A 90 9.55 -18.01 -29.67
N ASP A 91 10.67 -18.65 -29.38
CA ASP A 91 11.12 -18.92 -28.01
C ASP A 91 11.70 -17.63 -27.41
N THR A 92 10.81 -16.74 -26.96
CA THR A 92 11.15 -15.46 -26.34
C THR A 92 10.28 -15.23 -25.13
N VAL A 93 10.87 -14.59 -24.12
CA VAL A 93 10.23 -14.31 -22.84
C VAL A 93 10.36 -12.82 -22.53
N VAL A 94 9.30 -12.22 -22.02
CA VAL A 94 9.31 -10.93 -21.33
C VAL A 94 9.53 -11.21 -19.85
N ARG A 95 10.36 -10.43 -19.16
CA ARG A 95 10.53 -10.58 -17.72
C ARG A 95 9.17 -10.43 -17.02
N SER A 96 8.80 -11.43 -16.23
CA SER A 96 7.65 -11.39 -15.33
C SER A 96 8.08 -11.08 -13.89
N TYR A 97 7.14 -10.57 -13.10
CA TYR A 97 7.35 -10.23 -11.69
C TYR A 97 6.34 -10.99 -10.84
N PRO A 98 6.73 -11.56 -9.69
CA PRO A 98 5.78 -12.12 -8.74
C PRO A 98 4.78 -11.04 -8.30
N VAL A 99 3.50 -11.42 -8.30
CA VAL A 99 2.39 -10.57 -7.87
C VAL A 99 1.44 -11.32 -6.93
N ALA A 100 0.75 -10.57 -6.07
CA ALA A 100 -0.24 -11.08 -5.14
C ALA A 100 -1.31 -10.03 -4.85
N GLU A 101 -2.49 -10.46 -4.42
CA GLU A 101 -3.57 -9.55 -3.99
C GLU A 101 -3.77 -9.65 -2.50
N GLN A 102 -3.78 -8.50 -1.83
CA GLN A 102 -4.08 -8.40 -0.41
C GLN A 102 -4.50 -6.97 -0.08
N LEU A 103 -5.43 -6.79 0.85
CA LEU A 103 -5.94 -5.47 1.26
C LEU A 103 -6.47 -4.61 0.09
N GLY A 104 -7.09 -5.25 -0.90
CA GLY A 104 -7.63 -4.57 -2.10
C GLY A 104 -6.57 -4.04 -3.08
N LEU A 105 -5.31 -4.35 -2.85
CA LEU A 105 -4.15 -3.92 -3.65
C LEU A 105 -3.55 -5.10 -4.42
N VAL A 106 -2.97 -4.80 -5.57
CA VAL A 106 -2.04 -5.69 -6.27
C VAL A 106 -0.63 -5.33 -5.83
N TRP A 107 0.04 -6.29 -5.18
CA TRP A 107 1.40 -6.21 -4.72
C TRP A 107 2.36 -6.78 -5.76
N ILE A 108 3.54 -6.19 -5.90
CA ILE A 108 4.60 -6.62 -6.80
C ILE A 108 5.92 -6.82 -6.06
N TRP A 109 6.66 -7.86 -6.45
CA TRP A 109 8.02 -8.11 -5.99
C TRP A 109 9.03 -7.79 -7.09
N MET A 110 9.92 -6.83 -6.84
CA MET A 110 10.87 -6.34 -7.84
C MET A 110 12.26 -7.00 -7.73
N GLY A 111 12.46 -7.82 -6.71
CA GLY A 111 13.73 -8.43 -6.36
C GLY A 111 13.98 -9.79 -7.01
N ASP A 112 14.68 -10.63 -6.27
CA ASP A 112 14.91 -12.03 -6.60
C ASP A 112 13.60 -12.82 -6.46
N PRO A 113 13.00 -13.36 -7.54
CA PRO A 113 11.69 -14.00 -7.48
C PRO A 113 11.65 -15.24 -6.58
N ASP A 114 12.79 -15.90 -6.35
CA ASP A 114 12.87 -17.07 -5.46
C ASP A 114 12.73 -16.69 -3.97
N LYS A 115 12.81 -15.40 -3.65
CA LYS A 115 12.64 -14.85 -2.30
C LYS A 115 11.27 -14.21 -2.07
N ALA A 116 10.40 -14.22 -3.08
CA ALA A 116 9.08 -13.61 -2.99
C ALA A 116 8.11 -14.49 -2.19
N ASP A 117 8.12 -14.36 -0.86
CA ASP A 117 7.14 -15.01 0.01
C ASP A 117 5.92 -14.11 0.20
N LYS A 118 4.73 -14.60 -0.16
CA LYS A 118 3.48 -13.82 -0.01
C LYS A 118 3.12 -13.55 1.44
N THR A 119 3.64 -14.34 2.39
CA THR A 119 3.41 -14.12 3.82
C THR A 119 4.14 -12.90 4.37
N ASP A 120 5.09 -12.34 3.62
CA ASP A 120 5.76 -11.07 3.94
C ASP A 120 4.92 -9.82 3.61
N ILE A 121 3.78 -9.98 2.92
CA ILE A 121 2.86 -8.87 2.65
C ILE A 121 2.15 -8.51 3.94
N TYR A 122 2.23 -7.23 4.34
CA TYR A 122 1.54 -6.74 5.53
C TYR A 122 0.05 -7.07 5.48
N ASP A 123 -0.44 -7.65 6.56
CA ASP A 123 -1.87 -7.95 6.74
C ASP A 123 -2.43 -7.19 7.94
N LEU A 124 -3.64 -6.67 7.78
CA LEU A 124 -4.39 -5.99 8.83
C LEU A 124 -5.61 -6.87 9.16
N PRO A 125 -5.63 -7.58 10.30
CA PRO A 125 -6.76 -8.43 10.67
C PRO A 125 -8.13 -7.71 10.62
N GLN A 126 -8.15 -6.44 11.02
CA GLN A 126 -9.34 -5.58 11.02
C GLN A 126 -9.90 -5.35 9.62
N TYR A 127 -9.09 -5.43 8.55
CA TYR A 127 -9.56 -5.30 7.18
C TYR A 127 -10.52 -6.45 6.79
N HIS A 128 -10.35 -7.62 7.40
CA HIS A 128 -11.14 -8.83 7.11
C HIS A 128 -12.32 -9.02 8.06
N ASP A 129 -12.42 -8.21 9.10
CA ASP A 129 -13.47 -8.31 10.10
C ASP A 129 -14.68 -7.45 9.69
N PRO A 130 -15.88 -8.04 9.50
CA PRO A 130 -17.08 -7.28 9.13
C PRO A 130 -17.55 -6.28 10.19
N ALA A 131 -17.00 -6.31 11.41
CA ALA A 131 -17.22 -5.28 12.42
C ALA A 131 -16.52 -3.95 12.09
N TRP A 132 -15.60 -3.94 11.13
CA TRP A 132 -14.86 -2.75 10.72
C TRP A 132 -15.35 -2.21 9.37
N GLY A 133 -15.42 -0.88 9.28
CA GLY A 133 -15.63 -0.19 8.02
C GLY A 133 -14.32 -0.04 7.26
N VAL A 134 -14.35 -0.28 5.95
CA VAL A 134 -13.20 -0.07 5.06
C VAL A 134 -13.47 1.13 4.17
N ALA A 135 -12.54 2.09 4.15
CA ALA A 135 -12.58 3.25 3.27
C ALA A 135 -11.33 3.26 2.39
N HIS A 136 -11.53 3.25 1.06
CA HIS A 136 -10.44 3.34 0.09
C HIS A 136 -10.35 4.75 -0.50
N GLY A 137 -9.15 5.33 -0.46
CA GLY A 137 -8.80 6.48 -1.28
C GLY A 137 -8.24 6.06 -2.63
N ASP A 138 -7.90 7.04 -3.47
CA ASP A 138 -7.08 6.84 -4.66
C ASP A 138 -5.58 6.92 -4.33
N ALA A 139 -4.75 6.44 -5.26
CA ALA A 139 -3.30 6.59 -5.12
C ALA A 139 -2.89 8.06 -5.28
N LEU A 140 -1.99 8.53 -4.41
CA LEU A 140 -1.44 9.87 -4.45
C LEU A 140 -0.01 9.84 -4.99
N TYR A 141 0.26 10.62 -6.05
CA TYR A 141 1.63 10.87 -6.50
C TYR A 141 2.23 12.04 -5.70
N VAL A 142 3.44 11.82 -5.16
CA VAL A 142 4.19 12.83 -4.43
C VAL A 142 5.57 12.96 -5.08
N ASP A 143 5.90 14.16 -5.57
CA ASP A 143 7.20 14.46 -6.19
C ASP A 143 8.29 14.66 -5.12
N ALA A 144 8.59 13.58 -4.41
CA ALA A 144 9.56 13.52 -3.33
C ALA A 144 10.15 12.12 -3.20
N ASN A 145 11.31 12.01 -2.56
CA ASN A 145 11.80 10.70 -2.18
C ASN A 145 10.86 10.07 -1.14
N TYR A 146 10.47 8.81 -1.34
CA TYR A 146 9.53 8.11 -0.45
C TYR A 146 9.97 8.05 1.02
N LEU A 147 11.28 8.12 1.29
CA LEU A 147 11.80 8.16 2.66
C LEU A 147 11.36 9.42 3.42
N LEU A 148 11.11 10.54 2.73
CA LEU A 148 10.57 11.74 3.36
C LEU A 148 9.13 11.52 3.85
N LEU A 149 8.35 10.70 3.13
CA LEU A 149 7.03 10.28 3.60
C LEU A 149 7.15 9.27 4.75
N CYS A 150 8.15 8.39 4.71
CA CYS A 150 8.43 7.48 5.83
C CYS A 150 8.78 8.26 7.10
N ASP A 151 9.64 9.26 7.01
CA ASP A 151 10.00 10.15 8.13
C ASP A 151 8.76 10.85 8.69
N ASN A 152 7.91 11.40 7.82
CA ASN A 152 6.66 12.04 8.23
C ASN A 152 5.70 11.07 8.93
N LEU A 153 5.56 9.85 8.42
CA LEU A 153 4.68 8.80 8.94
C LEU A 153 5.30 7.99 10.08
N CYS A 154 6.49 8.38 10.56
CA CYS A 154 7.10 7.91 11.81
C CYS A 154 6.99 8.93 12.95
N ASP A 155 6.57 10.16 12.66
CA ASP A 155 6.66 11.28 13.58
C ASP A 155 5.28 11.81 13.97
N PRO A 156 4.73 11.49 15.16
CA PRO A 156 3.47 12.05 15.62
C PRO A 156 3.58 13.54 16.03
N THR A 157 4.78 14.13 16.14
CA THR A 157 4.93 15.51 16.63
C THR A 157 4.40 16.56 15.65
N HIS A 158 4.46 16.30 14.34
CA HIS A 158 3.97 17.23 13.32
C HIS A 158 2.45 17.47 13.39
N VAL A 159 1.70 16.55 14.00
CA VAL A 159 0.23 16.57 14.04
C VAL A 159 -0.31 17.86 14.64
N ASN A 160 0.36 18.42 15.65
CA ASN A 160 -0.08 19.66 16.29
C ASN A 160 0.03 20.89 15.36
N TYR A 161 0.90 20.83 14.35
CA TYR A 161 1.19 21.96 13.47
C TYR A 161 0.55 21.82 12.08
N VAL A 162 0.57 20.61 11.52
CA VAL A 162 0.05 20.32 10.17
C VAL A 162 -1.43 19.92 10.20
N HIS A 163 -1.89 19.35 11.31
CA HIS A 163 -3.26 18.86 11.49
C HIS A 163 -4.00 19.55 12.65
N PRO A 164 -3.95 20.89 12.79
CA PRO A 164 -4.43 21.59 13.98
C PRO A 164 -5.96 21.49 14.18
N THR A 165 -6.71 21.19 13.13
CA THR A 165 -8.18 21.12 13.15
C THR A 165 -8.73 19.70 13.25
N THR A 166 -7.93 18.69 12.89
CA THR A 166 -8.40 17.31 12.78
C THR A 166 -7.91 16.43 13.93
N LEU A 167 -6.62 16.50 14.27
CA LEU A 167 -5.96 15.56 15.19
C LEU A 167 -5.09 16.26 16.25
N GLY A 168 -4.66 17.50 16.02
CA GLY A 168 -3.83 18.27 16.93
C GLY A 168 -4.57 18.72 18.19
N SER A 169 -3.81 18.92 19.27
CA SER A 169 -4.26 19.69 20.44
C SER A 169 -3.10 20.56 20.95
N PRO A 170 -3.34 21.84 21.30
CA PRO A 170 -2.31 22.69 21.88
C PRO A 170 -1.72 22.13 23.18
N ASP A 171 -2.50 21.34 23.92
CA ASP A 171 -2.17 20.88 25.28
C ASP A 171 -1.21 19.68 25.31
N ILE A 172 -0.84 19.13 24.14
CA ILE A 172 0.05 17.96 24.01
C ILE A 172 1.38 18.26 23.31
N ALA A 173 1.71 19.54 23.12
CA ALA A 173 2.95 19.95 22.45
C ALA A 173 4.20 19.43 23.18
N ASP A 174 4.15 19.39 24.52
CA ASP A 174 5.27 18.97 25.38
C ASP A 174 5.21 17.49 25.80
N THR A 175 4.20 16.72 25.34
CA THR A 175 4.08 15.29 25.68
C THR A 175 5.15 14.47 24.95
N PRO A 176 6.04 13.74 25.66
CA PRO A 176 7.06 12.92 25.03
C PRO A 176 6.47 11.87 24.08
N VAL A 177 7.18 11.61 23.00
CA VAL A 177 6.89 10.49 22.09
C VAL A 177 7.75 9.31 22.52
N ASN A 178 7.12 8.16 22.74
CA ASN A 178 7.83 6.91 22.99
C ASN A 178 8.25 6.31 21.64
N TYR A 179 9.37 5.60 21.62
CA TYR A 179 9.78 4.82 20.46
C TYR A 179 10.25 3.43 20.87
N GLU A 180 10.03 2.47 19.99
CA GLU A 180 10.46 1.08 20.16
C GLU A 180 10.97 0.57 18.81
N GLU A 181 12.18 0.01 18.81
CA GLU A 181 12.68 -0.77 17.68
C GLU A 181 12.02 -2.15 17.66
N ARG A 182 11.69 -2.62 16.47
CA ARG A 182 11.06 -3.91 16.20
C ARG A 182 11.86 -4.62 15.11
N ASP A 183 11.74 -5.93 15.03
CA ASP A 183 12.32 -6.73 13.96
C ASP A 183 11.83 -6.31 12.57
N TRP A 184 10.56 -5.87 12.48
CA TRP A 184 9.93 -5.37 11.26
C TRP A 184 10.12 -3.87 11.01
N GLY A 185 10.72 -3.10 11.93
CA GLY A 185 10.89 -1.65 11.78
C GLY A 185 10.82 -0.88 13.10
N VAL A 186 10.01 0.18 13.15
CA VAL A 186 9.94 1.09 14.32
C VAL A 186 8.50 1.41 14.66
N ARG A 187 8.18 1.41 15.95
CA ARG A 187 6.95 1.96 16.50
C ARG A 187 7.25 3.28 17.21
N THR A 188 6.53 4.34 16.89
CA THR A 188 6.45 5.53 17.73
C THR A 188 5.05 5.67 18.28
N SER A 189 4.92 6.15 19.51
CA SER A 189 3.61 6.26 20.14
C SER A 189 3.49 7.41 21.12
N ARG A 190 2.26 7.90 21.24
CA ARG A 190 1.86 8.91 22.22
C ARG A 190 0.49 8.56 22.76
N TRP A 191 0.39 8.51 24.08
CA TRP A 191 -0.86 8.39 24.82
C TRP A 191 -1.16 9.71 25.49
N THR A 192 -2.42 10.15 25.41
CA THR A 192 -2.91 11.37 26.07
C THR A 192 -4.15 10.97 26.88
N PRO A 193 -3.97 10.54 28.14
CA PRO A 193 -5.09 10.20 29.00
C PRO A 193 -5.83 11.46 29.46
N ASP A 194 -7.11 11.30 29.81
CA ASP A 194 -7.96 12.33 30.44
C ASP A 194 -7.85 13.70 29.75
N SER A 195 -8.13 13.74 28.44
CA SER A 195 -8.01 14.94 27.63
C SER A 195 -9.29 15.24 26.85
N GLU A 196 -9.45 16.50 26.43
CA GLU A 196 -10.57 16.87 25.57
C GLU A 196 -10.54 16.11 24.23
N PRO A 197 -11.69 15.64 23.72
CA PRO A 197 -11.76 15.04 22.40
C PRO A 197 -11.40 16.08 21.32
N VAL A 198 -10.69 15.64 20.28
CA VAL A 198 -10.17 16.52 19.22
C VAL A 198 -10.85 16.28 17.89
N GLY A 199 -10.96 17.36 17.09
CA GLY A 199 -11.36 17.36 15.68
C GLY A 199 -12.34 16.26 15.28
N PHE A 200 -11.83 15.23 14.59
CA PHE A 200 -12.61 14.09 14.10
C PHE A 200 -13.39 13.36 15.22
N PHE A 201 -12.73 13.04 16.34
CA PHE A 201 -13.37 12.32 17.45
C PHE A 201 -14.39 13.17 18.20
N LYS A 202 -14.23 14.49 18.21
CA LYS A 202 -15.26 15.39 18.73
C LYS A 202 -16.47 15.51 17.80
N ALA A 203 -16.27 15.40 16.49
CA ALA A 203 -17.34 15.52 15.50
C ALA A 203 -18.17 14.24 15.35
N PHE A 204 -17.54 13.07 15.49
CA PHE A 204 -18.18 11.77 15.24
C PHE A 204 -18.32 10.90 16.50
N GLY A 205 -17.62 11.25 17.59
CA GLY A 205 -17.79 10.60 18.88
C GLY A 205 -18.93 11.19 19.68
N ASP A 206 -19.66 10.32 20.37
CA ASP A 206 -20.71 10.70 21.33
C ASP A 206 -20.11 10.74 22.74
N PHE A 207 -19.11 11.61 22.93
CA PHE A 207 -18.43 11.79 24.21
C PHE A 207 -19.03 12.99 24.97
N ASP A 208 -19.46 12.75 26.20
CA ASP A 208 -20.00 13.77 27.12
C ASP A 208 -18.96 14.27 28.15
N SER A 209 -17.75 13.71 28.10
CA SER A 209 -16.66 13.88 29.07
C SER A 209 -15.28 13.75 28.39
N THR A 210 -14.21 13.80 29.18
CA THR A 210 -12.83 13.63 28.70
C THR A 210 -12.60 12.21 28.16
N VAL A 211 -11.60 12.10 27.30
CA VAL A 211 -11.24 10.86 26.60
C VAL A 211 -9.77 10.51 26.81
N ASP A 212 -9.49 9.21 26.77
CA ASP A 212 -8.14 8.69 26.57
C ASP A 212 -7.88 8.59 25.06
N ARG A 213 -6.84 9.28 24.60
CA ARG A 213 -6.43 9.32 23.19
C ARG A 213 -5.13 8.58 22.97
N TRP A 214 -5.00 7.94 21.81
CA TRP A 214 -3.76 7.31 21.40
C TRP A 214 -3.42 7.60 19.95
N GLN A 215 -2.13 7.53 19.69
CA GLN A 215 -1.46 7.70 18.42
C GLN A 215 -0.31 6.71 18.41
N ILE A 216 -0.41 5.66 17.59
CA ILE A 216 0.60 4.62 17.46
C ILE A 216 0.93 4.52 15.98
N TYR A 217 2.18 4.80 15.64
CA TYR A 217 2.69 4.85 14.28
C TYR A 217 3.67 3.70 14.11
N ASP A 218 3.29 2.71 13.32
CA ASP A 218 4.11 1.56 12.98
C ASP A 218 4.68 1.73 11.59
N MET A 219 5.99 1.91 11.49
CA MET A 219 6.71 1.89 10.23
C MET A 219 7.32 0.51 10.01
N HIS A 220 6.65 -0.29 9.19
CA HIS A 220 7.17 -1.51 8.62
C HIS A 220 8.10 -1.17 7.46
N VAL A 221 9.40 -1.43 7.65
CA VAL A 221 10.39 -1.11 6.62
C VAL A 221 10.22 -2.05 5.42
N PRO A 222 10.44 -1.56 4.18
CA PRO A 222 11.00 -0.25 3.88
C PRO A 222 9.99 0.89 3.75
N SER A 223 8.68 0.64 3.61
CA SER A 223 7.75 1.68 3.14
C SER A 223 6.26 1.42 3.40
N THR A 224 5.93 0.77 4.52
CA THR A 224 4.55 0.56 4.96
C THR A 224 4.34 1.21 6.31
N ALA A 225 3.49 2.24 6.39
CA ALA A 225 3.16 2.90 7.63
C ALA A 225 1.71 2.61 8.04
N ILE A 226 1.51 2.19 9.28
CA ILE A 226 0.20 1.88 9.85
C ILE A 226 0.02 2.74 11.08
N ILE A 227 -0.98 3.60 11.05
CA ILE A 227 -1.28 4.51 12.14
C ILE A 227 -2.55 4.03 12.82
N ASP A 228 -2.40 3.48 14.03
CA ASP A 228 -3.50 3.19 14.94
C ASP A 228 -3.73 4.40 15.84
N PHE A 229 -4.89 5.03 15.69
CA PHE A 229 -5.26 6.16 16.50
C PHE A 229 -6.75 6.13 16.83
N GLY A 230 -7.09 6.71 17.98
CA GLY A 230 -8.45 6.64 18.46
C GLY A 230 -8.71 7.42 19.75
N SER A 231 -9.94 7.31 20.22
CA SER A 231 -10.41 7.86 21.49
C SER A 231 -11.43 6.92 22.12
N ALA A 232 -11.43 6.83 23.45
CA ALA A 232 -12.47 6.21 24.24
C ALA A 232 -12.69 7.04 25.52
N ALA A 233 -13.84 6.89 26.18
CA ALA A 233 -14.11 7.60 27.43
C ALA A 233 -12.99 7.38 28.46
N ALA A 234 -12.55 8.44 29.15
CA ALA A 234 -11.38 8.38 30.01
C ALA A 234 -11.53 7.33 31.13
N GLY A 235 -10.47 6.56 31.38
CA GLY A 235 -10.43 5.58 32.47
C GLY A 235 -11.25 4.30 32.25
N THR A 236 -11.77 4.07 31.04
CA THR A 236 -12.61 2.90 30.72
C THR A 236 -11.86 1.72 30.08
N GLY A 237 -10.51 1.76 30.10
CA GLY A 237 -9.66 0.65 29.64
C GLY A 237 -9.15 0.77 28.20
N ALA A 238 -9.00 2.00 27.68
CA ALA A 238 -8.57 2.23 26.29
C ALA A 238 -7.22 1.56 25.94
N GLN A 239 -6.29 1.52 26.91
CA GLN A 239 -4.97 0.89 26.77
C GLN A 239 -5.02 -0.64 26.66
N ASP A 240 -6.08 -1.26 27.18
CA ASP A 240 -6.29 -2.71 27.13
C ASP A 240 -7.09 -3.14 25.89
N GLY A 241 -7.31 -2.22 24.94
CA GLY A 241 -8.14 -2.45 23.75
C GLY A 241 -9.65 -2.39 24.02
N ALA A 242 -10.07 -1.98 25.22
CA ALA A 242 -11.46 -1.77 25.60
C ALA A 242 -11.84 -0.27 25.52
N GLY A 243 -12.91 0.10 26.22
CA GLY A 243 -13.31 1.49 26.44
C GLY A 243 -14.70 1.83 25.92
N ASP A 244 -15.44 2.60 26.71
CA ASP A 244 -16.79 3.03 26.36
C ASP A 244 -16.73 4.06 25.23
N GLY A 245 -17.61 3.88 24.24
CA GLY A 245 -17.66 4.75 23.05
C GLY A 245 -16.38 4.72 22.20
N ARG A 246 -15.56 3.66 22.30
CA ARG A 246 -14.29 3.53 21.57
C ARG A 246 -14.49 3.75 20.07
N ILE A 247 -13.79 4.75 19.54
CA ILE A 247 -13.63 4.96 18.10
C ILE A 247 -12.15 4.80 17.79
N GLN A 248 -11.85 3.90 16.87
CA GLN A 248 -10.49 3.55 16.46
C GLN A 248 -10.40 3.52 14.95
N VAL A 249 -9.28 3.99 14.42
CA VAL A 249 -9.01 4.02 12.99
C VAL A 249 -7.60 3.51 12.75
N PHE A 250 -7.48 2.58 11.80
CA PHE A 250 -6.20 2.19 11.22
C PHE A 250 -6.01 2.94 9.90
N SER A 251 -5.17 3.98 9.90
CA SER A 251 -4.77 4.63 8.64
C SER A 251 -3.59 3.89 8.05
N CYS A 252 -3.81 3.24 6.90
CA CYS A 252 -2.83 2.43 6.23
C CYS A 252 -2.20 3.20 5.06
N HIS A 253 -0.90 3.44 5.11
CA HIS A 253 -0.13 4.13 4.09
C HIS A 253 0.91 3.18 3.49
N PHE A 254 0.62 2.69 2.28
CA PHE A 254 1.54 1.84 1.53
C PHE A 254 2.24 2.68 0.45
N MET A 255 3.57 2.75 0.48
CA MET A 255 4.34 3.61 -0.40
C MET A 255 5.21 2.79 -1.36
N THR A 256 5.24 3.22 -2.62
CA THR A 256 6.08 2.63 -3.67
C THR A 256 6.95 3.71 -4.29
N PRO A 257 8.28 3.54 -4.32
CA PRO A 257 9.15 4.43 -5.07
C PRO A 257 8.90 4.29 -6.58
N VAL A 258 8.67 5.41 -7.26
CA VAL A 258 8.35 5.49 -8.70
C VAL A 258 9.33 6.35 -9.48
#